data_AF-A0A955P8K7-F1
#
_entry.id   AF-A0A955P8K7-F1
#
_cell.length_a   1.000
_cell.length_b   1.000
_cell.length_c   1.000
_cell.angle_alpha   90.00
_cell.angle_beta   90.00
_cell.angle_gamma   90.00
#
_symmetry.space_group_name_H-M   'P 1'
#
loop_
_entity.id
_entity.type
_entity.pdbx_description
1 polymer ?
#
loop_
_entity_poly.entity_id
_entity_poly.type
_entity_poly.pdbx_seq_one_letter_code
_entity_poly.pdbx_strand_id
1 'polypeptide(L)'
;MDEKEILWTDYFLHRAKVRHLDLATIERIVRYSNERYWDQVSGRIVVVGRAGKQLLTIPYEEKEQTFTPITAHVTTRAQVSSRIRDGRYSIHE
;
A
#
# COMPACT_ATOMS: atom_id res chain seq x y z
N MET A 1 -22.46 -6.71 4.46
CA MET A 1 -21.01 -6.81 4.25
C MET A 1 -20.43 -5.56 4.86
N ASP A 2 -19.88 -5.66 6.06
CA ASP A 2 -19.24 -4.52 6.72
C ASP A 2 -18.08 -4.03 5.85
N GLU A 3 -18.25 -2.85 5.26
CA GLU A 3 -17.19 -2.22 4.49
C GLU A 3 -16.13 -1.75 5.49
N LYS A 4 -14.98 -2.42 5.52
CA LYS A 4 -13.87 -2.03 6.41
C LYS A 4 -13.53 -0.56 6.19
N GLU A 5 -13.44 0.22 7.25
CA GLU A 5 -13.11 1.65 7.20
C GLU A 5 -11.62 1.84 6.86
N ILE A 6 -11.28 2.90 6.12
CA ILE A 6 -9.89 3.31 5.97
C ILE A 6 -9.57 4.33 7.06
N LEU A 7 -8.65 3.97 7.95
CA LEU A 7 -8.17 4.85 9.01
C LEU A 7 -6.91 5.58 8.54
N TRP A 8 -7.05 6.88 8.27
CA TRP A 8 -5.94 7.75 7.90
C TRP A 8 -5.26 8.31 9.14
N THR A 9 -3.97 8.04 9.31
CA THR A 9 -3.17 8.69 10.37
C THR A 9 -2.73 10.07 9.94
N ASP A 10 -2.54 10.99 10.90
CA ASP A 10 -1.99 12.32 10.62
C ASP A 10 -0.64 12.26 9.88
N TYR A 11 0.19 11.28 10.25
CA TYR A 11 1.44 11.00 9.55
C TYR A 11 1.19 10.66 8.07
N PHE A 12 0.23 9.78 7.78
CA PHE A 12 -0.12 9.42 6.41
C PHE A 12 -0.62 10.63 5.63
N LEU A 13 -1.57 11.38 6.20
CA LEU A 13 -2.16 12.57 5.56
C LEU A 13 -1.10 13.61 5.22
N HIS A 14 -0.20 13.88 6.16
CA HIS A 14 0.94 14.78 5.94
C HIS A 14 1.82 14.28 4.79
N ARG A 15 2.19 12.99 4.78
CA ARG A 15 3.06 12.41 3.75
C ARG A 15 2.39 12.35 2.37
N ALA A 16 1.09 12.08 2.31
CA ALA A 16 0.32 12.10 1.07
C ALA A 16 0.28 13.51 0.47
N LYS A 17 0.04 14.52 1.31
CA LYS A 17 0.07 15.94 0.91
C LYS A 17 1.42 16.36 0.35
N VAL A 18 2.52 16.05 1.05
CA VAL A 18 3.89 16.38 0.60
C VAL A 18 4.25 15.70 -0.72
N ARG A 19 3.71 14.51 -0.99
CA ARG A 19 3.96 13.75 -2.22
C ARG A 19 2.92 13.99 -3.31
N HIS A 20 1.97 14.91 -3.09
CA HIS A 20 0.87 15.20 -4.01
C HIS A 20 0.07 13.94 -4.41
N LEU A 21 -0.14 13.03 -3.46
CA LEU A 21 -0.90 11.81 -3.70
C LEU A 21 -2.37 12.04 -3.36
N ASP A 22 -3.24 11.59 -4.26
CA ASP A 22 -4.69 11.63 -4.09
C ASP A 22 -5.17 10.49 -3.15
N LEU A 23 -5.88 10.85 -2.08
CA LEU A 23 -6.34 9.89 -1.07
C LEU A 23 -7.36 8.91 -1.64
N ALA A 24 -8.26 9.36 -2.53
CA ALA A 24 -9.25 8.49 -3.16
C ALA A 24 -8.58 7.39 -4.01
N THR A 25 -7.50 7.75 -4.72
CA THR A 25 -6.68 6.80 -5.47
C THR A 25 -5.97 5.80 -4.55
N ILE A 26 -5.42 6.25 -3.42
CA ILE A 26 -4.77 5.37 -2.44
C ILE A 26 -5.79 4.39 -1.86
N GLU A 27 -6.95 4.88 -1.42
CA GLU A 27 -8.03 4.06 -0.89
C GLU A 27 -8.46 2.99 -1.90
N ARG A 28 -8.69 3.37 -3.15
CA ARG A 28 -9.03 2.41 -4.22
C ARG A 28 -7.96 1.33 -4.39
N ILE A 29 -6.67 1.69 -4.31
CA ILE A 29 -5.58 0.72 -4.40
C ILE A 29 -5.60 -0.24 -3.20
N VAL A 30 -5.74 0.28 -1.98
CA VAL A 30 -5.77 -0.52 -0.74
C VAL A 30 -6.96 -1.48 -0.70
N ARG A 31 -8.13 -1.04 -1.18
CA ARG A 31 -9.33 -1.86 -1.21
C ARG A 31 -9.30 -2.92 -2.31
N TYR A 32 -8.90 -2.55 -3.53
CA TYR A 32 -9.24 -3.36 -4.71
C TYR A 32 -8.04 -3.85 -5.52
N SER A 33 -6.80 -3.52 -5.15
CA SER A 33 -5.67 -4.08 -5.89
C SER A 33 -5.45 -5.55 -5.51
N ASN A 34 -5.15 -6.35 -6.55
CA ASN A 34 -4.87 -7.78 -6.44
C ASN A 34 -3.37 -8.06 -6.24
N GLU A 35 -2.51 -7.05 -6.36
CA GLU A 35 -1.07 -7.21 -6.19
C GLU A 35 -0.69 -6.87 -4.74
N ARG A 36 -0.62 -7.90 -3.89
CA ARG A 36 -0.31 -7.78 -2.46
C ARG A 36 0.87 -8.67 -2.09
N TYR A 37 1.70 -8.17 -1.19
CA TYR A 37 2.87 -8.87 -0.69
C TYR A 37 2.95 -8.74 0.81
N TRP A 38 3.48 -9.77 1.47
CA TRP A 38 3.95 -9.65 2.83
C TRP A 38 5.40 -9.15 2.80
N ASP A 39 5.67 -8.00 3.43
CA ASP A 39 7.01 -7.43 3.56
C ASP A 39 7.70 -8.00 4.79
N GLN A 40 8.62 -8.94 4.57
CA GLN A 40 9.36 -9.64 5.62
C GLN A 40 10.16 -8.71 6.54
N VAL A 41 10.54 -7.52 6.04
CA VAL A 41 11.31 -6.54 6.81
C VAL A 41 10.43 -5.71 7.74
N SER A 42 9.25 -5.31 7.27
CA SER A 42 8.36 -4.43 8.06
C SER A 42 7.25 -5.17 8.79
N GLY A 43 7.05 -6.46 8.50
CA GLY A 43 6.00 -7.29 9.11
C GLY A 43 4.59 -6.81 8.74
N ARG A 44 4.40 -6.27 7.53
CA ARG A 44 3.14 -5.67 7.08
C ARG A 44 2.78 -6.15 5.68
N ILE A 45 1.49 -6.06 5.38
CA ILE A 45 1.01 -6.22 4.02
C ILE A 45 1.35 -4.96 3.23
N VAL A 46 1.89 -5.13 2.05
CA VAL A 46 2.16 -4.08 1.07
C VAL A 46 1.29 -4.34 -0.14
N VAL A 47 0.41 -3.40 -0.45
CA VAL A 47 -0.32 -3.40 -1.70
C VAL A 47 0.43 -2.59 -2.75
N VAL A 48 0.43 -3.07 -3.99
CA VAL A 48 0.99 -2.37 -5.15
C VAL A 48 -0.15 -1.99 -6.08
N GLY A 49 -0.17 -0.75 -6.57
CA GLY A 49 -1.24 -0.30 -7.47
C GLY A 49 -0.89 0.94 -8.27
N ARG A 50 -1.63 1.18 -9.35
CA ARG A 50 -1.41 2.33 -10.23
C ARG A 50 -2.21 3.56 -9.83
N ALA A 51 -1.51 4.69 -9.82
CA ALA A 51 -2.05 6.03 -9.73
C ALA A 51 -1.70 6.78 -11.03
N GLY A 52 -2.58 6.67 -12.03
CA GLY A 52 -2.30 7.17 -13.39
C GLY A 52 -1.07 6.48 -14.00
N LYS A 53 -0.03 7.28 -14.31
CA LYS A 53 1.25 6.78 -14.85
C LYS A 53 2.22 6.28 -13.78
N GLN A 54 1.95 6.54 -12.50
CA GLN A 54 2.80 6.13 -11.39
C GLN A 54 2.36 4.77 -10.85
N LEU A 55 3.33 4.00 -10.36
CA LEU A 55 3.09 2.79 -9.58
C LEU A 55 3.40 3.11 -8.12
N LEU A 56 2.52 2.72 -7.20
CA LEU A 56 2.67 2.97 -5.78
C LEU A 56 2.85 1.64 -5.02
N THR A 57 3.68 1.64 -3.99
CA THR A 57 3.65 0.65 -2.91
C THR A 57 3.09 1.29 -1.65
N ILE A 58 2.09 0.67 -1.04
CA ILE A 58 1.39 1.17 0.15
C ILE A 58 1.41 0.07 1.21
N PRO A 59 2.34 0.09 2.19
CA PRO A 59 2.19 -0.70 3.40
C PRO A 59 0.93 -0.30 4.16
N TYR A 60 0.18 -1.29 4.62
CA TYR A 60 -0.99 -1.08 5.47
C TYR A 60 -1.08 -2.16 6.55
N GLU A 61 -1.77 -1.83 7.64
CA GLU A 61 -2.18 -2.78 8.67
C GLU A 61 -3.67 -3.09 8.49
N GLU A 62 -4.02 -4.37 8.60
CA GLU A 62 -5.40 -4.84 8.51
C GLU A 62 -5.88 -5.31 9.87
N LYS A 63 -7.03 -4.81 10.30
CA LYS A 63 -7.78 -5.30 11.46
C LYS A 63 -9.18 -5.73 11.02
N GLU A 64 -9.98 -6.24 11.95
CA GLU A 64 -11.32 -6.78 11.65
C GLU A 64 -12.19 -5.81 10.85
N GLN A 65 -12.15 -4.52 11.20
CA GLN A 65 -13.03 -3.50 10.60
C GLN A 65 -12.26 -2.36 9.94
N THR A 66 -10.92 -2.38 9.93
CA THR A 66 -10.13 -1.25 9.43
C THR A 66 -8.94 -1.65 8.57
N PHE A 67 -8.68 -0.83 7.57
CA PHE A 67 -7.41 -0.75 6.85
C PHE A 67 -6.69 0.52 7.29
N THR A 68 -5.45 0.40 7.78
CA THR A 68 -4.64 1.55 8.21
C THR A 68 -3.41 1.68 7.31
N PRO A 69 -3.46 2.50 6.25
CA PRO A 69 -2.30 2.80 5.43
C PRO A 69 -1.20 3.50 6.26
N ILE A 70 0.05 3.04 6.11
CA ILE A 70 1.19 3.56 6.88
C ILE A 70 1.93 4.67 6.13
N THR A 71 2.16 4.49 4.83
CA THR A 71 2.74 5.48 3.91
C THR A 71 2.49 5.02 2.48
N ALA A 72 2.66 5.91 1.50
CA ALA A 72 2.62 5.58 0.08
C ALA A 72 3.92 6.06 -0.59
N HIS A 73 4.52 5.20 -1.41
CA HIS A 73 5.75 5.50 -2.14
C HIS A 73 5.58 5.21 -3.62
N VAL A 74 6.00 6.14 -4.47
CA VAL A 74 6.20 5.86 -5.90
C VAL A 74 7.30 4.81 -6.03
N THR A 75 7.05 3.83 -6.89
CA THR A 75 7.97 2.74 -7.17
C THR A 75 7.99 2.42 -8.67
N THR A 76 8.78 1.42 -9.04
CA THR A 76 8.86 0.89 -10.39
C THR A 76 8.64 -0.62 -10.37
N ARG A 77 8.26 -1.21 -11.51
CA ARG A 77 8.16 -2.67 -11.64
C ARG A 77 9.48 -3.36 -11.32
N ALA A 78 10.61 -2.79 -11.76
CA ALA A 78 11.93 -3.33 -11.44
C ALA A 78 12.22 -3.38 -9.93
N GLN A 79 11.83 -2.34 -9.18
CA GLN A 79 11.99 -2.32 -7.73
C GLN A 79 11.11 -3.36 -7.02
N VAL A 80 9.86 -3.52 -7.46
CA VAL A 80 8.96 -4.56 -6.92
C VAL A 80 9.55 -5.94 -7.21
N SER A 81 9.93 -6.22 -8.46
CA SER A 81 10.55 -7.50 -8.85
C SER A 81 11.84 -7.78 -8.08
N SER A 82 12.68 -6.78 -7.82
CA SER A 82 13.87 -6.95 -6.97
C SER A 82 13.49 -7.39 -5.58
N ARG A 83 12.51 -6.73 -4.94
CA ARG A 83 12.08 -7.08 -3.57
C ARG A 83 11.53 -8.50 -3.48
N ILE A 84 10.87 -8.98 -4.53
CA ILE A 84 10.41 -10.39 -4.60
C ILE A 84 11.62 -11.33 -4.73
N ARG A 85 12.50 -11.08 -5.69
CA ARG A 85 13.67 -11.92 -5.96
C ARG A 85 14.61 -12.01 -4.75
N ASP A 86 14.79 -10.90 -4.05
CA ASP A 86 15.68 -10.81 -2.89
C ASP A 86 14.99 -11.33 -1.61
N GLY A 87 13.79 -11.91 -1.72
CA GLY A 87 13.05 -12.57 -0.63
C GLY A 87 12.36 -11.61 0.35
N ARG A 88 12.47 -10.30 0.14
CA ARG A 88 11.80 -9.29 0.98
C ARG A 88 10.29 -9.34 0.86
N TYR A 89 9.77 -9.52 -0.36
CA TYR A 89 8.34 -9.65 -0.64
C TYR A 89 8.00 -11.10 -0.91
N SER A 90 7.09 -11.66 -0.10
CA SER A 90 6.42 -12.92 -0.38
C SER A 90 4.98 -12.66 -0.81
N ILE A 91 4.42 -13.54 -1.66
CA ILE A 91 3.02 -13.44 -2.09
C ILE A 91 2.13 -13.50 -0.84
N HIS A 92 1.15 -12.59 -0.77
CA HIS A 92 0.11 -12.58 0.24
C HIS A 92 -1.23 -12.77 -0.48
N GLU A 93 -1.89 -13.89 -0.20
CA GLU A 93 -3.24 -14.23 -0.71
C GLU A 93 -4.33 -13.45 0.00
#